data_AF-A0A1C3VX72-F1
#
_entry.id   AF-A0A1C3VX72-F1
#
_cell.length_a   1.000
_cell.length_b   1.000
_cell.length_c   1.000
_cell.angle_alpha   90.00
_cell.angle_beta   90.00
_cell.angle_gamma   90.00
#
_symmetry.space_group_name_H-M   'P 1'
#
loop_
_entity.id
_entity.type
_entity.pdbx_description
1 polymer ?
#
loop_
_entity_poly.entity_id
_entity_poly.type
_entity_poly.pdbx_seq_one_letter_code
_entity_poly.pdbx_strand_id
1 'polypeptide(L)' 'MPKTLVEFRAQNLRLLERLCPDDPRYIAAWLKQFDEQNGITPRAGPKSGKSRAAASPRRKTASPARTRSAPSSVSPR' A
#
# COMPACT_ATOMS: atom_id res chain seq x y z
N MET A 1 -5.71 37.48 1.31
CA MET A 1 -4.86 36.72 2.25
C MET A 1 -5.38 35.29 2.33
N PRO A 2 -4.53 34.25 2.17
CA PRO A 2 -4.94 32.86 2.35
C PRO A 2 -5.44 32.65 3.78
N LYS A 3 -6.54 31.90 3.92
CA LYS A 3 -7.24 31.70 5.20
C LYS A 3 -6.85 30.39 5.87
N THR A 4 -6.22 29.47 5.12
CA THR A 4 -5.80 28.16 5.62
C THR A 4 -4.37 27.83 5.21
N LEU A 5 -3.70 26.94 5.96
CA LEU A 5 -2.35 26.45 5.63
C LEU A 5 -2.30 25.73 4.28
N VAL A 6 -3.39 25.07 3.89
CA VAL A 6 -3.51 24.38 2.60
C VAL A 6 -3.58 25.37 1.44
N GLU A 7 -4.34 26.46 1.60
CA GLU A 7 -4.38 27.54 0.60
C GLU A 7 -3.03 28.24 0.49
N PHE A 8 -2.37 28.50 1.61
CA PHE A 8 -1.03 29.09 1.63
C PHE A 8 -0.02 28.18 0.91
N ARG A 9 -0.03 26.87 1.18
CA ARG A 9 0.81 25.88 0.50
C ARG A 9 0.60 25.91 -1.02
N ALA A 10 -0.65 25.90 -1.47
CA ALA A 10 -1.00 25.89 -2.89
C ALA A 10 -0.56 27.18 -3.60
N GLN A 11 -0.68 28.34 -2.95
CA GLN A 11 -0.21 29.61 -3.50
C GLN A 11 1.31 29.66 -3.63
N ASN A 12 2.03 29.19 -2.60
CA ASN A 12 3.50 29.13 -2.64
C ASN A 12 4.01 28.12 -3.67
N LEU A 13 3.34 26.99 -3.85
CA LEU A 13 3.70 26.02 -4.90
C LEU A 13 3.69 26.68 -6.28
N ARG A 14 2.60 27.37 -6.64
CA ARG A 14 2.49 28.08 -7.93
C ARG A 14 3.54 29.17 -8.09
N LEU A 15 3.93 29.82 -6.99
CA LEU A 15 4.99 30.83 -7.01
C LEU A 15 6.36 30.18 -7.25
N LEU A 16 6.65 29.09 -6.56
CA LEU A 16 7.91 28.34 -6.69
C LEU A 16 8.07 27.74 -8.08
N GLU A 17 7.00 27.21 -8.68
CA GLU A 17 7.00 26.73 -10.08
C GLU A 17 7.35 27.84 -11.08
N ARG A 18 7.02 29.09 -10.76
CA ARG A 18 7.30 30.25 -11.62
C ARG A 18 8.69 30.85 -11.39
N LEU A 19 9.20 30.79 -10.16
CA LEU A 19 10.52 31.32 -9.79
C LEU A 19 11.65 30.32 -10.10
N CYS A 20 11.40 29.03 -9.91
CA CYS A 20 12.39 27.97 -10.03
C CYS A 20 11.87 26.81 -10.90
N PRO A 21 11.51 27.07 -12.18
CA PRO A 21 11.01 26.00 -13.06
C PRO A 21 12.05 24.90 -13.31
N ASP A 22 13.35 25.24 -13.27
CA ASP A 22 14.45 24.31 -13.53
C ASP A 22 14.87 23.48 -12.30
N ASP A 23 14.33 23.76 -11.12
CA ASP A 23 14.70 23.07 -9.88
C ASP A 23 13.50 22.40 -9.18
N PRO A 24 12.95 21.32 -9.77
CA PRO A 24 11.85 20.59 -9.15
C PRO A 24 12.25 19.90 -7.83
N ARG A 25 13.55 19.68 -7.62
CA ARG A 25 14.06 19.07 -6.37
C ARG A 25 13.92 20.04 -5.21
N TYR A 26 14.22 21.32 -5.44
CA TYR A 26 14.01 22.38 -4.47
C TYR A 26 12.52 22.50 -4.08
N ILE A 27 11.62 22.51 -5.08
CA ILE A 27 10.17 22.58 -4.83
C ILE A 27 9.69 21.40 -3.97
N ALA A 28 10.15 20.18 -4.28
CA ALA A 28 9.81 18.99 -3.52
C ALA A 28 10.35 19.03 -2.08
N ALA A 29 11.58 19.51 -1.88
CA ALA A 29 12.16 19.68 -0.55
C ALA A 29 11.39 20.72 0.28
N TRP A 30 11.02 21.84 -0.35
CA TRP A 30 10.22 22.88 0.29
C TRP A 30 8.84 22.35 0.72
N LEU A 31 8.14 21.63 -0.15
CA LEU A 31 6.84 21.03 0.17
C LEU A 31 6.94 20.04 1.33
N LYS A 32 7.98 19.20 1.34
CA LYS A 32 8.22 18.24 2.42
C LYS A 32 8.43 18.95 3.75
N GLN A 33 9.30 19.95 3.79
CA GLN A 33 9.59 20.72 5.00
C GLN A 33 8.34 21.47 5.50
N PHE A 34 7.58 22.07 4.59
CA PHE A 34 6.33 22.73 4.92
C PHE A 34 5.32 21.75 5.54
N ASP A 35 5.17 20.57 4.94
CA ASP A 35 4.24 19.54 5.41
C ASP A 35 4.63 19.01 6.81
N GLU A 36 5.93 18.76 7.03
CA GLU A 36 6.48 18.32 8.33
C GLU A 36 6.29 19.37 9.43
N GLN A 37 6.59 20.64 9.15
CA GLN A 37 6.46 21.74 10.13
C GLN A 37 5.01 21.99 10.55
N ASN A 38 4.07 21.78 9.63
CA ASN A 38 2.66 22.05 9.86
C ASN A 38 1.87 20.79 10.26
N GLY A 39 2.55 19.64 10.43
CA GLY A 39 1.89 18.36 10.74
C GLY A 39 0.91 17.92 9.65
N ILE A 40 1.05 18.45 8.42
CA ILE A 40 0.28 18.05 7.25
C ILE A 40 0.89 16.73 6.81
N THR A 41 0.54 15.66 7.51
CA THR A 41 0.99 14.33 7.11
C THR A 41 0.46 14.11 5.71
N PRO A 42 1.30 13.87 4.68
CA PRO A 42 0.78 13.37 3.42
C PRO A 42 0.00 12.14 3.83
N ARG A 43 -1.32 12.13 3.59
CA ARG A 43 -2.10 10.91 3.65
C ARG A 43 -1.40 9.98 2.65
N ALA A 44 -0.44 9.20 3.15
CA ALA A 44 0.00 8.01 2.49
C ALA A 44 -1.32 7.31 2.20
N GLY A 45 -1.61 7.13 0.91
CA GLY A 45 -2.76 6.32 0.49
C GLY A 45 -2.80 5.08 1.37
N PRO A 46 -4.00 4.62 1.77
CA PRO A 46 -4.16 3.56 2.76
C PRO A 46 -3.09 2.52 2.49
N LYS A 47 -2.21 2.28 3.49
CA LYS A 47 -1.19 1.22 3.43
C LYS A 47 -1.80 0.09 2.65
N SER A 48 -1.28 -0.18 1.45
CA SER A 48 -1.73 -1.29 0.63
C SER A 48 -1.63 -2.51 1.53
N GLY A 49 -2.75 -2.87 2.13
CA GLY A 49 -2.91 -4.02 2.98
C GLY A 49 -2.72 -5.19 2.05
N LYS A 50 -1.47 -5.62 1.89
CA LYS A 50 -1.15 -6.95 1.40
C LYS A 50 -1.46 -7.94 2.52
N SER A 51 -2.71 -7.95 2.94
CA SER A 51 -3.35 -9.04 3.67
C SER A 51 -4.31 -9.70 2.68
N ARG A 52 -3.73 -10.39 1.71
CA ARG A 52 -4.43 -11.40 0.92
C ARG A 52 -3.63 -12.70 0.95
N ALA A 53 -3.30 -13.15 2.16
CA ALA A 53 -3.14 -14.58 2.39
C ALA A 53 -4.55 -15.16 2.56
N ALA A 54 -5.19 -15.40 1.42
CA ALA A 54 -6.37 -16.23 1.34
C ALA A 54 -5.92 -17.69 1.47
N ALA A 55 -6.24 -18.34 2.58
CA ALA A 55 -6.46 -19.80 2.63
C ALA A 55 -6.99 -20.22 4.01
N SER A 56 -8.30 -20.07 4.22
CA SER A 56 -9.02 -21.07 5.01
C SER A 56 -10.52 -21.03 4.75
N PRO A 57 -11.05 -22.01 3.99
CA PRO A 57 -12.36 -22.55 4.26
C PRO A 57 -12.18 -23.88 4.97
N ARG A 58 -12.38 -23.82 6.29
CA ARG A 58 -12.72 -24.91 7.19
C ARG A 58 -13.79 -25.82 6.56
N ARG A 59 -13.39 -26.90 5.89
CA ARG A 59 -14.31 -27.99 5.49
C ARG A 59 -14.36 -29.04 6.59
N LYS A 60 -15.41 -28.97 7.41
CA LYS A 60 -15.82 -30.08 8.28
C LYS A 60 -16.57 -31.12 7.45
N THR A 61 -16.19 -32.38 7.70
CA THR A 61 -17.00 -33.62 7.75
C THR A 61 -17.74 -34.10 6.49
N ALA A 62 -17.31 -35.27 5.97
CA ALA A 62 -18.12 -36.50 5.93
C ALA A 62 -17.30 -37.68 5.36
N SER A 63 -16.98 -38.67 6.21
CA SER A 63 -16.87 -40.08 5.78
C SER A 63 -18.28 -40.57 5.45
N PRO A 64 -18.52 -41.42 4.43
CA PRO A 64 -18.23 -42.86 4.57
C PRO A 64 -17.92 -43.62 3.27
N ALA A 65 -17.62 -44.92 3.45
CA ALA A 65 -17.78 -46.03 2.51
C ALA A 65 -16.59 -46.44 1.61
N ARG A 66 -15.69 -47.24 2.20
CA ARG A 66 -15.44 -48.65 1.87
C ARG A 66 -15.71 -49.11 0.41
N THR A 67 -14.62 -49.34 -0.32
CA THR A 67 -14.45 -50.43 -1.30
C THR A 67 -12.96 -50.82 -1.28
N ARG A 68 -12.56 -51.92 -0.62
CA ARG A 68 -12.12 -53.19 -1.26
C ARG A 68 -11.58 -52.92 -2.67
N SER A 69 -10.29 -53.05 -2.95
CA SER A 69 -9.51 -54.29 -2.82
C SER A 69 -8.00 -54.03 -2.73
N ALA A 70 -7.30 -54.83 -1.94
CA ALA A 70 -5.85 -55.06 -2.02
C ALA A 70 -5.58 -56.24 -3.01
N PRO A 71 -4.33 -56.73 -3.22
CA PRO A 71 -2.98 -56.18 -3.05
C PRO A 71 -2.14 -56.36 -4.35
N SER A 72 -0.80 -56.25 -4.24
CA SER A 72 0.29 -56.74 -5.13
C SER A 72 1.11 -55.59 -5.73
N SER A 73 2.44 -55.59 -5.78
CA SER A 73 3.46 -56.58 -5.46
C SER A 73 4.79 -55.84 -5.26
N VAL A 74 5.74 -56.56 -4.68
CA VAL A 74 7.09 -56.19 -4.22
C VAL A 74 8.07 -55.80 -5.36
N SER A 75 8.89 -54.76 -5.08
CA SER A 75 10.32 -54.50 -5.43
C SER A 75 10.80 -54.41 -6.90
N PRO A 76 12.10 -54.18 -7.18
CA PRO A 76 12.92 -52.97 -6.92
C PRO A 76 13.70 -52.52 -8.20
N ARG A 77 14.43 -51.40 -8.13
CA ARG A 77 15.73 -51.24 -8.82
C ARG A 77 16.58 -50.13 -8.22
#